data_AF-A0A6C0E3S1-F1
#
_entry.id   AF-A0A6C0E3S1-F1
#
_cell.length_a   1.000
_cell.length_b   1.000
_cell.length_c   1.000
_cell.angle_alpha   90.00
_cell.angle_beta   90.00
_cell.angle_gamma   90.00
#
_symmetry.space_group_name_H-M   'P 1'
#
loop_
_entity.id
_entity.type
_entity.pdbx_description
1 polymer ?
#
loop_
_entity_poly.entity_id
_entity_poly.type
_entity_poly.pdbx_seq_one_letter_code
_entity_poly.pdbx_strand_id
1 'polypeptide(L)'
;MAMNFQKIVLTIAIVLLIITLIFIGFALNKAKQEEQWPPLVGDCPDYWMDLSGNGAMCVNTQSLGKCNIPTEGNKNYMDFTSAAFTGNNSACAKYTWATGCGVTWDGITSGVSNPCAASSESS
;
A
#
# COMPACT_ATOMS: atom_id res chain seq x y z
N MET A 1 4.62 -30.20 -50.97
CA MET A 1 6.00 -30.23 -50.44
C MET A 1 5.98 -31.09 -49.18
N ALA A 2 6.67 -32.24 -49.18
CA ALA A 2 6.73 -33.11 -48.01
C ALA A 2 7.58 -32.44 -46.90
N MET A 3 7.03 -32.35 -45.69
CA MET A 3 7.75 -31.81 -44.53
C MET A 3 8.79 -32.83 -44.07
N ASN A 4 10.08 -32.44 -44.08
CA ASN A 4 11.17 -33.25 -43.55
C ASN A 4 11.06 -33.35 -42.01
N PHE A 5 11.41 -34.50 -41.41
CA PHE A 5 11.35 -34.75 -39.96
C PHE A 5 11.96 -33.61 -39.13
N GLN A 6 13.11 -33.08 -39.54
CA GLN A 6 13.77 -31.95 -38.87
C GLN A 6 12.91 -30.67 -38.88
N LYS A 7 12.19 -30.42 -39.98
CA LYS A 7 11.28 -29.26 -40.11
C LYS A 7 10.04 -29.43 -39.24
N ILE A 8 9.54 -30.66 -39.08
CA ILE A 8 8.41 -30.95 -38.17
C ILE A 8 8.80 -30.65 -36.74
N VAL A 9 9.95 -31.16 -36.28
CA VAL A 9 10.46 -30.90 -34.92
C VAL A 9 10.67 -29.40 -34.68
N LEU A 10 11.29 -28.70 -35.62
CA LEU A 10 11.50 -27.24 -35.53
C LEU A 10 10.17 -26.47 -35.44
N THR A 11 9.17 -26.88 -36.24
CA THR A 11 7.84 -26.22 -36.24
C THR A 11 7.14 -26.43 -34.90
N ILE A 12 7.16 -27.65 -34.35
CA ILE A 12 6.55 -27.94 -33.04
C ILE A 12 7.26 -27.16 -31.93
N ALA A 13 8.60 -27.10 -31.94
CA ALA A 13 9.36 -26.35 -30.95
C ALA A 13 9.00 -24.85 -30.95
N ILE A 14 8.83 -24.25 -32.13
CA ILE A 14 8.42 -22.84 -32.27
C ILE A 14 6.99 -22.64 -31.75
N VAL A 15 6.05 -23.53 -32.08
CA VAL A 15 4.67 -23.44 -31.59
C VAL A 15 4.61 -23.55 -30.08
N LEU A 16 5.34 -24.50 -29.48
CA LEU A 16 5.43 -24.64 -28.02
C LEU A 16 6.04 -23.41 -27.37
N LEU A 17 7.10 -22.84 -27.97
CA LEU A 17 7.72 -21.61 -27.48
C LEU A 17 6.75 -20.42 -27.50
N ILE A 18 5.95 -20.27 -28.55
CA ILE A 18 4.96 -19.19 -28.62
C ILE A 18 3.90 -19.36 -27.53
N ILE A 19 3.41 -20.58 -27.31
CA ILE A 19 2.40 -20.87 -26.28
C ILE A 19 2.93 -20.56 -24.88
N THR A 20 4.17 -20.95 -24.56
CA THR A 20 4.76 -20.66 -23.25
C THR A 20 4.95 -19.16 -23.03
N LEU A 21 5.38 -18.41 -24.05
CA LEU A 21 5.52 -16.95 -23.96
C LEU A 21 4.18 -16.24 -23.75
N ILE A 22 3.10 -16.70 -24.41
CA ILE A 22 1.75 -16.15 -24.20
C ILE A 22 1.31 -16.37 -22.75
N PHE A 23 1.52 -17.57 -22.21
CA PHE A 23 1.14 -17.90 -20.84
C PHE A 23 1.91 -17.05 -19.81
N ILE A 24 3.22 -16.91 -19.98
CA ILE A 24 4.07 -16.06 -19.12
C ILE A 24 3.62 -14.60 -19.21
N GLY A 25 3.38 -14.09 -20.43
CA GLY A 25 2.91 -12.71 -20.64
C GLY A 25 1.57 -12.44 -19.95
N PHE A 26 0.64 -13.38 -20.03
CA PHE A 26 -0.65 -13.29 -19.34
C PHE A 26 -0.49 -13.31 -17.81
N ALA A 27 0.31 -14.22 -17.27
CA ALA A 27 0.57 -14.33 -15.83
C ALA A 27 1.20 -13.05 -15.27
N LEU A 28 2.18 -12.47 -15.96
CA LEU A 28 2.82 -11.21 -15.56
C LEU A 28 1.85 -10.02 -15.63
N ASN A 29 1.00 -9.97 -16.66
CA ASN A 29 0.02 -8.88 -16.78
C ASN A 29 -1.03 -8.92 -15.66
N LYS A 30 -1.43 -10.12 -15.22
CA LYS A 30 -2.33 -10.31 -14.07
C LYS A 30 -1.65 -9.90 -12.76
N ALA A 31 -0.42 -10.33 -12.53
CA ALA A 31 0.32 -10.02 -11.31
C ALA A 31 0.55 -8.50 -11.11
N LYS A 32 0.56 -7.71 -12.19
CA LYS A 32 0.75 -6.25 -12.11
C LYS A 32 -0.47 -5.49 -11.55
N GLN A 33 -1.66 -6.07 -11.55
CA GLN A 33 -2.91 -5.34 -11.23
C GLN A 33 -3.36 -5.48 -9.77
N GLU A 34 -2.84 -6.45 -9.02
CA GLU A 34 -3.34 -6.77 -7.66
C GLU A 34 -2.53 -6.14 -6.52
N GLU A 35 -1.39 -5.53 -6.80
CA GLU A 35 -0.56 -4.92 -5.77
C GLU A 35 -0.99 -3.46 -5.57
N GLN A 36 -1.91 -3.22 -4.63
CA GLN A 36 -2.17 -1.89 -4.10
C GLN A 36 -0.88 -1.41 -3.41
N TRP A 37 -0.22 -0.40 -3.99
CA TRP A 37 0.98 0.21 -3.40
C TRP A 37 0.54 1.28 -2.38
N PRO A 38 1.04 1.32 -1.13
CA PRO A 38 1.67 0.36 -0.22
C PRO A 38 1.32 -1.14 -0.12
N PRO A 39 2.19 -2.17 -0.29
CA PRO A 39 1.85 -3.53 0.14
C PRO A 39 1.78 -3.59 1.68
N LEU A 40 2.43 -2.63 2.36
CA LEU A 40 2.42 -2.47 3.79
C LEU A 40 2.24 -0.98 4.12
N VAL A 41 1.16 -0.66 4.82
CA VAL A 41 0.93 0.66 5.41
C VAL A 41 1.39 0.60 6.86
N GLY A 42 2.25 1.54 7.27
CA GLY A 42 2.73 1.60 8.65
C GLY A 42 1.59 1.93 9.63
N ASP A 43 1.69 1.46 10.88
CA ASP A 43 0.69 1.73 11.92
C ASP A 43 0.73 3.17 12.44
N CYS A 44 1.87 3.84 12.28
CA CYS A 44 2.11 5.24 12.61
C CYS A 44 2.47 6.06 11.35
N PRO A 45 2.34 7.40 11.40
CA PRO A 45 2.83 8.29 10.35
C PRO A 45 4.33 8.15 10.07
N ASP A 46 4.78 8.63 8.91
CA ASP A 46 6.18 8.49 8.51
C ASP A 46 7.10 9.21 9.50
N TYR A 47 8.22 8.57 9.85
CA TYR A 47 9.19 9.05 10.83
C TYR A 47 8.68 9.18 12.28
N TRP A 48 7.48 8.66 12.58
CA TRP A 48 7.02 8.51 13.96
C TRP A 48 7.48 7.17 14.52
N MET A 49 7.68 7.14 15.83
CA MET A 49 8.12 5.94 16.54
C MET A 49 6.92 5.28 17.21
N ASP A 50 6.68 4.00 16.90
CA ASP A 50 5.72 3.18 17.62
C ASP A 50 6.38 2.55 18.86
N LEU A 51 5.91 2.91 20.06
CA LEU A 51 6.39 2.32 21.31
C LEU A 51 5.61 1.06 21.72
N SER A 52 4.49 0.78 21.06
CA SER A 52 3.59 -0.35 21.33
C SER A 52 3.70 -1.49 20.31
N GLY A 53 4.12 -1.18 19.08
CA GLY A 53 4.24 -2.12 17.96
C GLY A 53 2.92 -2.43 17.24
N ASN A 54 1.86 -1.68 17.51
CA ASN A 54 0.54 -1.82 16.88
C ASN A 54 -0.18 -0.48 16.61
N GLY A 55 0.53 0.65 16.72
CA GLY A 55 -0.05 1.99 16.52
C GLY A 55 -0.79 2.59 17.72
N ALA A 56 -0.82 1.92 18.88
CA ALA A 56 -1.46 2.46 20.08
C ALA A 56 -0.64 3.58 20.74
N MET A 57 0.68 3.63 20.49
CA MET A 57 1.60 4.61 21.07
C MET A 57 2.56 5.17 20.02
N CYS A 58 2.03 5.96 19.09
CA CYS A 58 2.82 6.65 18.07
C CYS A 58 3.36 7.99 18.59
N VAL A 59 4.68 8.17 18.56
CA VAL A 59 5.38 9.37 19.05
C VAL A 59 6.05 10.12 17.91
N ASN A 60 5.77 11.41 17.81
CA ASN A 60 6.37 12.31 16.83
C ASN A 60 7.77 12.76 17.25
N THR A 61 8.75 11.85 17.22
CA THR A 61 10.12 12.12 17.72
C THR A 61 10.81 13.27 16.98
N GLN A 62 10.38 13.56 15.75
CA GLN A 62 10.96 14.58 14.89
C GLN A 62 10.19 15.91 14.93
N SER A 63 9.12 16.03 15.74
CA SER A 63 8.28 17.24 15.83
C SER A 63 7.75 17.72 14.46
N LEU A 64 7.34 16.78 13.60
CA LEU A 64 6.78 17.05 12.28
C LEU A 64 5.37 17.62 12.36
N GLY A 65 5.01 18.47 11.41
CA GLY A 65 3.66 19.03 11.34
C GLY A 65 3.32 19.88 12.56
N LYS A 66 2.07 19.78 13.03
CA LYS A 66 1.52 20.65 14.10
C LYS A 66 0.87 19.90 15.25
N CYS A 67 0.61 18.60 15.09
CA CYS A 67 -0.08 17.79 16.10
C CYS A 67 0.91 16.95 16.90
N ASN A 68 0.52 16.63 18.14
CA ASN A 68 1.23 15.69 19.00
C ASN A 68 2.74 15.97 19.12
N ILE A 69 3.10 17.26 19.11
CA ILE A 69 4.48 17.70 19.28
C ILE A 69 4.91 17.34 20.70
N PRO A 70 5.99 16.55 20.87
CA PRO A 70 6.47 16.18 22.19
C PRO A 70 7.10 17.40 22.88
N THR A 71 6.93 17.48 24.19
CA THR A 71 7.60 18.47 25.06
C THR A 71 8.47 17.75 26.08
N GLU A 72 9.33 18.48 26.77
CA GLU A 72 10.11 17.93 27.86
C GLU A 72 9.17 17.29 28.91
N GLY A 73 9.36 15.99 29.18
CA GLY A 73 8.53 15.22 30.11
C GLY A 73 7.20 14.69 29.56
N ASN A 74 6.77 15.09 28.35
CA ASN A 74 5.54 14.57 27.73
C ASN A 74 5.75 14.23 26.26
N LYS A 75 5.78 12.93 25.95
CA LYS A 75 5.92 12.42 24.58
C LYS A 75 4.70 12.69 23.70
N ASN A 76 3.55 13.06 24.29
CA ASN A 76 2.32 13.44 23.61
C ASN A 76 1.91 12.43 22.50
N TYR A 77 1.98 11.14 22.80
CA TYR A 77 1.73 10.08 21.82
C TYR A 77 0.29 10.12 21.29
N MET A 78 0.11 9.56 20.10
CA MET A 78 -1.19 9.37 19.46
C MET A 78 -1.55 7.89 19.42
N ASP A 79 -2.82 7.59 19.66
CA ASP A 79 -3.38 6.24 19.61
C ASP A 79 -4.28 6.07 18.36
N PHE A 80 -3.74 5.41 17.34
CA PHE A 80 -4.46 5.08 16.11
C PHE A 80 -5.20 3.74 16.17
N THR A 81 -5.24 3.09 17.33
CA THR A 81 -6.08 1.92 17.61
C THR A 81 -7.43 2.29 18.21
N SER A 82 -7.62 3.57 18.56
CA SER A 82 -8.90 4.07 19.05
C SER A 82 -10.03 3.91 18.03
N ALA A 83 -11.28 3.90 18.52
CA ALA A 83 -12.48 3.69 17.70
C ALA A 83 -12.62 4.67 16.52
N ALA A 84 -12.01 5.86 16.61
CA ALA A 84 -12.03 6.86 15.55
C ALA A 84 -11.15 6.49 14.34
N PHE A 85 -10.13 5.63 14.53
CA PHE A 85 -9.14 5.26 13.52
C PHE A 85 -9.21 3.77 13.14
N THR A 86 -10.28 3.09 13.54
CA THR A 86 -10.55 1.67 13.27
C THR A 86 -11.89 1.50 12.56
N GLY A 87 -12.11 0.34 11.92
CA GLY A 87 -13.31 0.06 11.12
C GLY A 87 -13.24 0.54 9.67
N ASN A 88 -14.39 0.55 8.99
CA ASN A 88 -14.48 0.72 7.52
C ASN A 88 -13.92 2.06 7.02
N ASN A 89 -14.05 3.13 7.81
CA ASN A 89 -13.59 4.48 7.44
C ASN A 89 -12.23 4.85 8.05
N SER A 90 -11.50 3.86 8.61
CA SER A 90 -10.21 4.07 9.27
C SER A 90 -9.19 4.81 8.40
N ALA A 91 -9.03 4.40 7.13
CA ALA A 91 -8.10 5.02 6.20
C ALA A 91 -8.44 6.51 5.94
N CYS A 92 -9.72 6.84 5.77
CA CYS A 92 -10.16 8.22 5.60
C CYS A 92 -9.99 9.05 6.88
N ALA A 93 -10.26 8.49 8.06
CA ALA A 93 -10.05 9.16 9.33
C ALA A 93 -8.55 9.47 9.56
N LYS A 94 -7.68 8.48 9.31
CA LYS A 94 -6.21 8.65 9.36
C LYS A 94 -5.74 9.68 8.35
N TYR A 95 -6.26 9.67 7.12
CA TYR A 95 -5.95 10.66 6.08
C TYR A 95 -6.33 12.08 6.50
N THR A 96 -7.56 12.27 6.99
CA THR A 96 -8.07 13.58 7.41
C THR A 96 -7.26 14.13 8.59
N TRP A 97 -6.94 13.26 9.55
CA TRP A 97 -6.09 13.65 10.68
C TRP A 97 -4.67 14.01 10.21
N ALA A 98 -4.03 13.17 9.39
CA ALA A 98 -2.65 13.38 8.96
C ALA A 98 -2.50 14.65 8.10
N THR A 99 -3.42 14.87 7.15
CA THR A 99 -3.45 16.09 6.34
C THR A 99 -3.73 17.34 7.18
N GLY A 100 -4.68 17.27 8.12
CA GLY A 100 -4.96 18.37 9.05
C GLY A 100 -3.77 18.70 9.96
N CYS A 101 -3.03 17.68 10.37
CA CYS A 101 -1.82 17.81 11.19
C CYS A 101 -0.56 18.18 10.40
N GLY A 102 -0.62 18.13 9.06
CA GLY A 102 0.51 18.42 8.18
C GLY A 102 1.64 17.39 8.30
N VAL A 103 1.30 16.11 8.50
CA VAL A 103 2.26 14.99 8.53
C VAL A 103 2.01 14.05 7.36
N THR A 104 3.07 13.43 6.88
CA THR A 104 2.97 12.40 5.84
C THR A 104 2.81 11.02 6.46
N TRP A 105 2.18 10.15 5.71
CA TRP A 105 1.93 8.77 6.07
C TRP A 105 1.80 7.97 4.78
N ASP A 106 2.80 7.13 4.50
CA ASP A 106 2.83 6.36 3.27
C ASP A 106 1.69 5.34 3.21
N GLY A 107 1.01 5.30 2.06
CA GLY A 107 -0.22 4.53 1.85
C GLY A 107 -1.48 5.06 2.54
N ILE A 108 -1.40 6.22 3.19
CA ILE A 108 -2.57 6.98 3.66
C ILE A 108 -2.64 8.31 2.92
N THR A 109 -1.62 9.16 3.07
CA THR A 109 -1.55 10.51 2.47
C THR A 109 -0.71 10.59 1.19
N SER A 110 0.20 9.64 0.98
CA SER A 110 1.05 9.52 -0.21
C SER A 110 0.97 8.11 -0.78
N GLY A 111 1.34 7.95 -2.05
CA GLY A 111 1.37 6.64 -2.72
C GLY A 111 0.01 6.08 -3.14
N VAL A 112 -1.10 6.63 -2.62
CA VAL A 112 -2.49 6.20 -2.90
C VAL A 112 -3.39 7.38 -3.26
N SER A 113 -4.52 7.08 -3.93
CA SER A 113 -5.62 8.04 -4.09
C SER A 113 -6.28 8.35 -2.75
N ASN A 114 -6.89 9.53 -2.62
CA ASN A 114 -7.58 9.95 -1.39
C ASN A 114 -8.59 8.88 -0.93
N PRO A 115 -8.38 8.25 0.24
CA PRO A 115 -9.22 7.14 0.72
C PRO A 115 -10.63 7.58 1.13
N CYS A 116 -10.86 8.88 1.33
CA CYS A 116 -12.19 9.44 1.60
C CYS A 116 -13.07 9.55 0.36
N ALA A 117 -12.50 9.49 -0.86
CA ALA A 117 -13.28 9.55 -2.08
C ALA A 117 -13.99 8.20 -2.38
N ALA A 118 -13.51 7.10 -1.81
CA ALA A 118 -14.09 5.77 -1.99
C ALA A 118 -15.23 5.46 -0.98
N SER A 119 -15.34 6.21 0.11
CA SER A 119 -16.36 5.97 1.15
C SER A 119 -17.77 6.51 0.81
N SER A 120 -17.95 7.13 -0.36
CA SER A 120 -19.26 7.60 -0.83
C SER A 120 -20.12 6.54 -1.54
N GLU A 121 -19.62 5.31 -1.72
CA GLU A 121 -20.38 4.23 -2.40
C GLU A 121 -20.98 3.17 -1.46
N SER A 122 -20.83 3.30 -0.14
CA SER A 122 -21.50 2.41 0.82
C SER A 122 -22.43 3.20 1.73
N SER A 123 -23.63 3.51 1.25
CA SER A 123 -24.80 3.90 2.06
C SER A 123 -26.05 3.32 1.45
#